data_AF-A0A7T5EIF6-F1
#
_entry.id   AF-A0A7T5EIF6-F1
#
_cell.length_a   1.000
_cell.length_b   1.000
_cell.length_c   1.000
_cell.angle_alpha   90.00
_cell.angle_beta   90.00
_cell.angle_gamma   90.00
#
_symmetry.space_group_name_H-M   'P 1'
#
loop_
_entity.id
_entity.type
_entity.pdbx_description
1 polymer ?
#
loop_
_entity_poly.entity_id
_entity_poly.type
_entity_poly.pdbx_seq_one_letter_code
_entity_poly.pdbx_strand_id
1 'polypeptide(L)' 'MSLPKKMDQQTANELRSILTKMNITQSKVKINLDNQTIEVEDDYSIDDILESAGILTPEQAKRLTDEVKKMREEEWN' A
#
# COMPACT_ATOMS: atom_id res chain seq x y z
N MET A 1 3.56 -18.50 9.55
CA MET A 1 4.11 -17.12 9.51
C MET A 1 5.61 -17.21 9.34
N SER A 2 6.21 -16.49 8.39
CA SER A 2 7.66 -16.47 8.18
C SER A 2 8.32 -15.47 9.13
N LEU A 3 9.46 -15.86 9.69
CA LEU A 3 10.27 -14.96 10.51
C LEU A 3 11.20 -14.14 9.61
N PRO A 4 11.31 -12.82 9.81
CA PRO A 4 12.23 -11.99 9.04
C PRO A 4 13.67 -12.41 9.35
N LYS A 5 14.46 -12.69 8.31
CA LYS A 5 15.91 -12.90 8.42
C LYS A 5 16.62 -11.58 8.14
N LYS A 6 17.54 -11.22 9.03
CA LYS A 6 18.38 -10.03 8.86
C LYS A 6 19.38 -10.28 7.72
N MET A 7 19.48 -9.33 6.81
CA MET A 7 20.52 -9.28 5.77
C MET A 7 21.61 -8.29 6.18
N ASP A 8 22.81 -8.47 5.65
CA ASP A 8 23.89 -7.48 5.80
C ASP A 8 23.60 -6.23 4.96
N GLN A 9 24.32 -5.15 5.28
CA GLN A 9 24.09 -3.84 4.67
C GLN A 9 24.49 -3.78 3.19
N GLN A 10 25.53 -4.48 2.77
CA GLN A 10 25.97 -4.47 1.38
C GLN A 10 24.90 -5.15 0.50
N THR A 11 24.45 -6.33 0.90
CA THR A 11 23.37 -7.05 0.23
C THR A 11 22.09 -6.21 0.15
N ALA A 12 21.73 -5.52 1.23
CA ALA A 12 20.57 -4.63 1.26
C ALA A 12 20.69 -3.47 0.25
N ASN A 13 21.87 -2.87 0.12
CA ASN A 13 22.12 -1.77 -0.80
C ASN A 13 22.08 -2.22 -2.27
N GLU A 14 22.67 -3.38 -2.57
CA GLU A 14 22.63 -3.95 -3.92
C GLU A 14 21.20 -4.29 -4.33
N LEU A 15 20.43 -4.94 -3.45
CA LEU A 15 19.01 -5.21 -3.69
C LEU A 15 18.20 -3.94 -3.92
N ARG A 16 18.41 -2.90 -3.10
CA ARG A 16 17.73 -1.61 -3.28
C ARG A 16 18.05 -0.98 -4.64
N SER A 17 19.31 -1.05 -5.08
CA SER A 17 19.73 -0.54 -6.39
C SER A 17 19.03 -1.28 -7.54
N ILE A 18 18.94 -2.62 -7.46
CA ILE A 18 18.24 -3.44 -8.45
C ILE A 18 16.76 -3.10 -8.50
N LEU A 19 16.08 -3.04 -7.34
CA LEU A 19 14.66 -2.72 -7.25
C LEU A 19 14.36 -1.31 -7.80
N THR A 20 15.22 -0.33 -7.48
CA THR A 20 15.09 1.03 -8.00
C THR A 20 15.21 1.08 -9.53
N LYS A 21 16.12 0.30 -10.14
CA LYS A 21 16.23 0.19 -11.60
C LYS A 21 14.97 -0.40 -12.25
N MET A 22 14.19 -1.18 -11.51
CA MET A 22 12.88 -1.71 -11.91
C MET A 22 11.72 -0.76 -11.58
N ASN A 23 12.01 0.46 -11.13
CA ASN A 23 11.04 1.46 -10.67
C ASN A 23 10.23 1.04 -9.43
N ILE A 24 10.78 0.12 -8.61
CA ILE A 24 10.20 -0.31 -7.34
C ILE A 24 10.88 0.47 -6.23
N THR A 25 10.12 1.34 -5.55
CA THR A 25 10.64 2.30 -4.57
C THR A 25 10.05 2.12 -3.17
N GLN A 26 9.14 1.17 -3.00
CA GLN A 26 8.49 0.85 -1.74
C GLN A 26 9.50 0.45 -0.66
N SER A 27 9.25 0.92 0.56
CA SER A 27 10.12 0.67 1.72
C SER A 27 10.15 -0.80 2.12
N LYS A 28 9.08 -1.54 1.81
CA LYS A 28 8.89 -2.94 2.10
C LYS A 28 8.38 -3.67 0.86
N VAL A 29 9.07 -4.74 0.51
CA VAL A 29 8.72 -5.60 -0.61
C VAL A 29 8.83 -7.05 -0.16
N LYS A 30 8.03 -7.91 -0.78
CA LYS A 30 8.09 -9.36 -0.58
C LYS A 30 8.51 -10.00 -1.88
N ILE A 31 9.70 -10.60 -1.86
CA ILE A 31 10.29 -11.27 -3.02
C ILE A 31 9.96 -12.76 -2.91
N ASN A 32 9.28 -13.30 -3.91
CA ASN A 32 9.01 -14.72 -4.06
C ASN A 32 9.97 -15.28 -5.12
N LEU A 33 10.94 -16.07 -4.66
CA LEU A 33 11.97 -16.64 -5.54
C LEU A 33 11.45 -17.82 -6.36
N ASP A 34 10.49 -18.61 -5.84
CA ASP A 34 9.91 -19.75 -6.54
C ASP A 34 9.07 -19.30 -7.74
N ASN A 35 8.30 -18.22 -7.55
CA ASN A 35 7.43 -17.66 -8.59
C ASN A 35 8.08 -16.52 -9.38
N GLN A 36 9.28 -16.09 -8.99
CA GLN A 36 10.01 -14.97 -9.59
C GLN A 36 9.20 -13.66 -9.60
N THR A 37 8.41 -13.43 -8.55
CA THR A 37 7.56 -12.24 -8.42
C THR A 37 8.00 -11.36 -7.26
N ILE A 38 7.74 -10.06 -7.39
CA ILE A 38 7.90 -9.08 -6.31
C ILE A 38 6.50 -8.54 -6.00
N GLU A 39 6.04 -8.79 -4.77
CA GLU A 39 4.84 -8.18 -4.21
C GLU A 39 5.26 -6.89 -3.51
N VAL A 40 4.73 -5.76 -3.96
CA VAL A 40 4.86 -4.49 -3.26
C VAL A 40 3.64 -4.34 -2.34
N GLU A 41 3.87 -4.02 -1.07
CA GLU A 41 2.78 -3.51 -0.24
C GLU A 41 2.54 -2.07 -0.72
N ASP A 42 1.52 -1.89 -1.56
CA ASP A 42 1.07 -0.55 -1.87
C ASP A 42 0.43 0.04 -0.62
N ASP A 43 1.04 1.10 -0.10
CA ASP A 43 0.49 2.00 0.90
C ASP A 43 -0.56 2.91 0.22
N TYR A 44 -1.51 2.31 -0.53
CA TYR A 44 -2.65 3.06 -1.02
C TYR A 44 -3.48 3.44 0.21
N SER A 45 -3.30 4.69 0.67
CA SER A 45 -4.32 5.29 1.53
C SER A 45 -5.64 5.18 0.79
N ILE A 46 -6.73 4.93 1.52
CA ILE A 46 -8.08 4.92 0.93
C ILE A 46 -8.32 6.20 0.11
N ASP A 47 -7.70 7.31 0.51
CA ASP A 47 -7.73 8.60 -0.18
C ASP A 47 -7.15 8.55 -1.61
N ASP A 48 -6.02 7.85 -1.85
CA ASP A 48 -5.39 7.75 -3.17
C ASP A 48 -6.22 6.91 -4.16
N ILE A 49 -6.93 5.90 -3.65
CA ILE A 49 -7.86 5.07 -4.44
C ILE A 49 -9.07 5.92 -4.86
N LEU A 50 -9.58 6.74 -3.95
CA LEU A 50 -10.72 7.63 -4.22
C LEU A 50 -10.35 8.75 -5.20
N GLU A 51 -9.13 9.28 -5.12
CA GLU A 51 -8.61 10.29 -6.04
C GLU A 51 -8.31 9.72 -7.44
N SER A 52 -7.63 8.57 -7.51
CA SER A 52 -7.23 7.94 -8.79
C SER A 52 -8.40 7.40 -9.62
N ALA A 53 -9.51 7.05 -8.97
CA ALA A 53 -10.72 6.63 -9.68
C ALA A 53 -11.42 7.81 -10.40
N GLY A 54 -11.09 9.06 -10.09
CA GLY A 54 -11.75 10.25 -10.68
C GLY A 54 -13.23 10.37 -10.32
N ILE A 55 -13.72 9.61 -9.34
CA ILE A 55 -15.15 9.50 -9.01
C ILE A 55 -15.54 10.55 -7.95
N LEU A 56 -14.62 11.01 -7.09
CA LEU A 56 -14.94 11.96 -6.01
C LEU A 56 -13.78 12.95 -5.76
N THR A 57 -14.10 14.24 -5.65
CA THR A 57 -13.16 15.24 -5.12
C THR A 57 -12.90 15.00 -3.62
N PRO A 58 -11.80 15.50 -3.03
CA PRO A 58 -11.51 15.33 -1.60
C PRO A 58 -12.65 15.76 -0.67
N GLU A 59 -13.39 16.82 -1.05
CA GLU A 59 -14.58 17.25 -0.30
C GLU A 59 -15.75 16.25 -0.39
N GLN A 60 -15.93 15.60 -1.55
CA GLN A 60 -16.99 14.61 -1.76
C GLN A 60 -16.67 13.29 -1.06
N ALA A 61 -15.40 12.86 -1.08
CA ALA A 61 -14.92 11.69 -0.34
C ALA A 61 -15.10 11.85 1.18
N LYS A 62 -14.80 13.04 1.69
CA LYS A 62 -15.01 13.37 3.10
C LYS A 62 -16.49 13.32 3.48
N ARG A 63 -17.37 13.92 2.67
CA ARG A 63 -18.83 13.86 2.88
C ARG A 63 -19.38 12.44 2.87
N LEU A 64 -18.95 11.62 1.91
CA LEU A 64 -19.40 10.22 1.82
C LEU A 64 -18.91 9.40 3.03
N THR A 65 -17.68 9.65 3.48
CA THR A 65 -17.13 9.01 4.69
C THR A 65 -17.92 9.39 5.94
N ASP A 66 -18.26 10.67 6.08
CA ASP A 66 -19.10 11.17 7.17
C ASP A 66 -20.53 10.59 7.10
N GLU A 67 -21.12 10.44 5.91
CA GLU A 67 -22.43 9.79 5.74
C GLU A 67 -22.41 8.29 6.06
N VAL A 68 -21.41 7.54 5.59
CA VAL A 68 -21.26 6.11 5.91
C VAL A 68 -21.05 5.91 7.41
N LYS A 69 -20.29 6.80 8.06
CA LYS A 69 -20.08 6.78 9.50
C LYS A 69 -21.40 7.05 10.25
N LYS A 70 -22.16 8.04 9.81
CA LYS A 70 -23.47 8.36 10.37
C LYS A 70 -24.47 7.20 10.21
N MET A 71 -24.55 6.59 9.03
CA MET A 71 -25.41 5.42 8.79
C MET A 71 -25.03 4.23 9.69
N ARG A 72 -23.74 4.00 9.91
CA ARG A 72 -23.25 2.93 10.82
C ARG A 72 -23.63 3.18 12.28
N GLU A 73 -23.64 4.44 12.71
CA GLU A 73 -24.00 4.83 14.08
C GLU A 73 -25.53 4.89 14.29
N GLU A 74 -26.31 5.18 13.24
CA GLU A 74 -27.79 5.26 13.31
C GLU A 74 -28.50 3.91 13.13
N GLU A 75 -27.94 2.94 12.41
CA GLU A 75 -28.53 1.58 12.25
C GLU A 75 -28.32 0.63 13.46
N TRP A 76 -27.64 1.09 14.52
CA TRP A 76 -27.40 0.32 15.74
C TRP A 76 -28.15 0.85 16.99
N ASN A 77 -29.27 1.56 16.80
CA ASN A 77 -30.24 1.90 17.87
C ASN A 77 -31.62 1.33 17.61
#